data_AF-A0A101UAZ2-F1
#
_entry.id   AF-A0A101UAZ2-F1
#
_cell.length_a   1.000
_cell.length_b   1.000
_cell.length_c   1.000
_cell.angle_alpha   90.00
_cell.angle_beta   90.00
_cell.angle_gamma   90.00
#
_symmetry.space_group_name_H-M   'P 1'
#
loop_
_entity.id
_entity.type
_entity.pdbx_description
1 polymer ?
#
loop_
_entity_poly.entity_id
_entity_poly.type
_entity_poly.pdbx_seq_one_letter_code
_entity_poly.pdbx_strand_id
1 'polypeptide(L)' 'MQLHCELRYEPVPQLRALGHFESWFFHDTDEELDRWVDGLGLHEFWTIVRNFHPTEIRVYQEQV' A
#
# COMPACT_ATOMS: atom_id res chain seq x y z
N MET A 1 -14.82 -5.81 -7.86
CA MET A 1 -14.65 -5.60 -6.40
C MET A 1 -13.28 -4.99 -6.18
N GLN A 2 -13.19 -3.88 -5.45
CA GLN A 2 -11.91 -3.23 -5.12
C GLN A 2 -11.68 -3.27 -3.61
N LEU A 3 -10.43 -3.50 -3.23
CA LEU A 3 -9.96 -3.38 -1.85
C LEU A 3 -9.14 -2.10 -1.75
N HIS A 4 -9.53 -1.22 -0.83
CA HIS A 4 -8.79 -0.01 -0.50
C HIS A 4 -8.12 -0.19 0.87
N CYS A 5 -6.79 -0.04 0.92
CA CYS A 5 -6.01 -0.07 2.15
C CYS A 5 -5.37 1.29 2.39
N GLU A 6 -5.68 1.90 3.53
CA GLU A 6 -5.13 3.18 3.97
C GLU A 6 -4.19 2.95 5.16
N LEU A 7 -2.94 3.38 5.03
CA LEU A 7 -1.93 3.36 6.09
C LEU A 7 -1.69 4.79 6.57
N ARG A 8 -1.99 5.06 7.84
CA ARG A 8 -1.81 6.39 8.44
C ARG A 8 -0.62 6.36 9.38
N TYR A 9 0.21 7.40 9.29
CA TYR A 9 1.44 7.54 10.07
C TYR A 9 1.43 8.85 10.83
N GLU A 10 2.21 8.90 11.91
CA GLU A 10 2.63 10.19 12.46
C GLU A 10 3.37 11.01 11.39
N PRO A 11 3.45 12.34 11.53
CA PRO A 11 4.13 13.21 10.58
C PRO A 11 5.66 12.98 10.57
N VAL A 12 6.10 11.92 9.92
CA VAL A 12 7.51 11.53 9.78
C VAL A 12 8.10 12.24 8.54
N PRO A 13 9.18 13.02 8.67
CA PRO A 13 9.79 13.73 7.53
C PRO A 13 10.14 12.82 6.35
N GLN A 14 10.63 11.61 6.60
CA GLN A 14 11.00 10.62 5.60
C GLN A 14 9.79 10.14 4.79
N LEU A 15 8.62 10.00 5.43
CA LEU A 15 7.39 9.62 4.75
C LEU A 15 6.79 10.78 3.97
N ARG A 16 6.94 12.02 4.46
CA ARG A 16 6.51 13.22 3.71
C ARG A 16 7.23 13.39 2.37
N ALA A 17 8.48 12.94 2.29
CA ALA A 17 9.27 12.99 1.06
C ALA A 17 8.76 12.03 -0.04
N LEU A 18 7.93 11.04 0.32
CA LEU A 18 7.37 10.05 -0.62
C LEU A 18 6.21 10.62 -1.46
N GLY A 19 5.68 11.81 -1.15
CA GLY A 19 4.51 12.37 -1.83
C GLY A 19 3.18 11.75 -1.36
N HIS A 20 2.05 12.18 -1.96
CA HIS A 20 0.69 11.77 -1.57
C HIS A 20 0.09 10.77 -2.57
N PHE A 21 -0.50 9.69 -2.03
CA PHE A 21 -1.36 8.69 -2.68
C PHE A 21 -0.75 7.88 -3.83
N GLU A 22 -0.29 6.67 -3.51
CA GLU A 22 -0.25 5.57 -4.48
C GLU A 22 -1.49 4.69 -4.27
N SER A 23 -2.42 4.73 -5.22
CA SER A 23 -3.52 3.77 -5.28
C SER A 23 -3.09 2.61 -6.16
N TRP A 24 -2.96 1.41 -5.58
CA TRP A 24 -2.69 0.19 -6.34
C TRP A 24 -4.00 -0.55 -6.59
N PHE A 25 -4.27 -0.89 -7.85
CA PHE A 25 -5.47 -1.60 -8.25
C PHE A 25 -5.14 -3.08 -8.47
N PHE A 26 -5.89 -3.96 -7.82
CA PHE A 26 -5.94 -5.37 -8.19
C PHE A 26 -6.97 -5.53 -9.31
N HIS A 27 -6.52 -5.85 -10.52
CA HIS A 27 -7.40 -6.38 -11.53
C HIS A 27 -7.59 -7.86 -11.26
N ASP A 28 -8.84 -8.32 -11.38
CA ASP A 28 -9.28 -9.71 -11.20
C ASP A 28 -8.69 -10.62 -12.30
N THR A 29 -7.36 -10.65 -12.37
CA THR A 29 -6.57 -11.44 -13.29
C THR A 29 -6.01 -12.58 -12.46
N ASP A 30 -6.13 -13.80 -12.97
CA ASP A 30 -5.61 -15.06 -12.40
C ASP A 30 -4.09 -15.09 -12.12
N GLU A 31 -3.40 -13.95 -12.04
CA GLU A 31 -2.08 -13.86 -11.41
C GLU A 31 -2.24 -14.05 -9.89
N GLU A 32 -1.60 -15.11 -9.39
CA GLU A 32 -1.56 -15.43 -7.96
C GLU A 32 -1.19 -14.18 -7.17
N LEU A 33 -2.07 -13.81 -6.24
CA LEU A 33 -1.91 -12.71 -5.28
C LEU A 33 -0.48 -12.62 -4.74
N ASP A 34 0.15 -13.78 -4.53
CA ASP A 34 1.54 -13.93 -4.10
C ASP A 34 2.56 -13.26 -5.04
N ARG A 35 2.45 -13.46 -6.36
CA ARG A 35 3.34 -12.81 -7.34
C ARG A 35 3.18 -11.30 -7.32
N TRP A 36 1.95 -10.82 -7.14
CA TRP A 36 1.68 -9.39 -7.02
C TRP A 36 2.24 -8.81 -5.71
N VAL A 37 2.08 -9.52 -4.58
CA VAL A 37 2.70 -9.15 -3.29
C VAL A 37 4.22 -9.11 -3.41
N ASP A 38 4.83 -10.08 -4.08
CA ASP A 38 6.27 -10.11 -4.34
C ASP A 38 6.69 -8.91 -5.19
N GLY A 39 5.94 -8.59 -6.25
CA GLY A 39 6.17 -7.42 -7.09
C GLY A 39 6.08 -6.11 -6.32
N LEU A 40 5.07 -5.96 -5.45
CA LEU A 40 4.96 -4.82 -4.54
C LEU A 40 6.17 -4.74 -3.61
N GLY A 41 6.61 -5.85 -3.01
CA GLY A 41 7.76 -5.89 -2.10
C GLY A 41 9.08 -5.39 -2.71
N LEU A 42 9.19 -5.38 -4.04
CA LEU A 42 10.36 -4.86 -4.78
C LEU A 42 10.34 -3.34 -4.98
N HIS A 43 9.22 -2.66 -4.77
CA HIS A 43 9.17 -1.20 -4.89
C HIS A 43 9.95 -0.52 -3.75
N GLU A 44 10.84 0.42 -4.11
CA GLU A 44 11.68 1.15 -3.16
C GLU A 44 10.87 1.85 -2.06
N PHE A 45 9.63 2.26 -2.37
CA PHE A 45 8.67 2.79 -1.39
C PHE A 45 8.55 1.91 -0.13
N TRP A 46 8.40 0.59 -0.30
CA TRP A 46 8.24 -0.33 0.83
C TRP A 46 9.50 -0.48 1.68
N THR A 47 10.68 -0.24 1.10
CA THR A 47 11.94 -0.25 1.88
C THR A 47 11.98 0.87 2.90
N ILE A 48 11.30 1.99 2.62
CA ILE A 48 11.20 3.16 3.50
C ILE A 48 10.02 2.95 4.46
N VAL A 49 8.84 2.61 3.94
CA VAL A 49 7.60 2.49 4.72
C VAL A 49 7.68 1.39 5.78
N ARG A 50 8.33 0.24 5.50
CA ARG A 50 8.45 -0.87 6.46
C ARG A 50 9.22 -0.52 7.74
N ASN A 51 10.00 0.56 7.73
CA ASN A 51 10.75 1.01 8.90
C ASN A 51 9.88 1.85 9.86
N PHE A 52 8.64 2.13 9.47
CA PHE A 52 7.69 2.91 10.26
C PHE A 52 6.45 2.07 10.54
N HIS A 53 5.95 2.16 11.77
CA HIS A 53 4.70 1.53 12.13
C HIS A 53 3.55 2.53 11.90
N PRO A 54 2.53 2.15 11.11
CA PRO A 54 1.35 2.98 10.98
C PRO A 54 0.66 3.11 12.34
N THR A 55 0.15 4.30 12.62
CA THR A 55 -0.70 4.56 13.80
C THR A 55 -2.09 4.01 13.61
N GLU A 56 -2.54 3.89 12.35
CA GLU A 56 -3.84 3.35 12.00
C GLU A 56 -3.76 2.66 10.63
N ILE A 57 -4.43 1.52 10.51
CA ILE A 57 -4.63 0.78 9.26
C ILE A 57 -6.13 0.68 9.04
N ARG A 58 -6.61 1.09 7.86
CA ARG A 58 -8.01 0.95 7.48
C ARG A 58 -8.12 0.19 6.17
N VAL A 59 -9.02 -0.80 6.13
CA VAL A 59 -9.27 -1.60 4.95
C VAL A 59 -10.76 -1.53 4.65
N TYR A 60 -11.09 -1.19 3.42
CA TYR A 60 -12.46 -1.08 2.94
C TYR A 60 -12.62 -1.86 1.65
N GLN A 61 -13.81 -2.40 1.46
CA GLN A 61 -14.18 -3.10 0.25
C GLN A 61 -15.24 -2.27 -0.48
N GLU A 62 -14.96 -1.92 -1.73
CA GLU A 62 -15.89 -1.19 -2.58
C GLU A 62 -16.41 -2.10 -3.69
N GLN A 63 -17.72 -2.04 -3.91
CA GLN A 63 -18.32 -2.57 -5.13
C GLN A 63 -18.15 -1.54 -6.23
N VAL A 64 -17.65 -2.00 -7.38
CA VAL A 64 -17.28 -1.21 -8.55
C VAL A 64 -18.05 -1.75 -9.73
#